data_AF-A0A3M1CSK1-F1
#
_entry.id   AF-A0A3M1CSK1-F1
#
_cell.length_a   1.000
_cell.length_b   1.000
_cell.length_c   1.000
_cell.angle_alpha   90.00
_cell.angle_beta   90.00
_cell.angle_gamma   90.00
#
_symmetry.space_group_name_H-M   'P 1'
#
loop_
_entity.id
_entity.type
_entity.pdbx_description
1 polymer ?
#
loop_
_entity_poly.entity_id
_entity_poly.type
_entity_poly.pdbx_seq_one_letter_code
_entity_poly.pdbx_strand_id
1 'polypeptide(L)'
;LIEHLELWTNAAGGAGGAVAISDLADEGSVLRNNQFVDNLAGDRGGGLAVLGSRSALVIHNNDLLGNSAGGSGGGLYLGAADADGTWAWSNLACWNDADGIAAVEGGGANVAWNMGYNNTSGIAFDVGPLEDGGNNDTADPRFQDYDPADDPVDHDLSLRADSPAIDSGPSLGGPSTISNWRDPDGSRNDRGLTGGPGASP
;
A
#
# COMPACT_ATOMS: atom_id res chain seq x y z
N LEU A 1 11.65 -10.21 -4.48
CA LEU A 1 10.70 -10.38 -3.36
C LEU A 1 11.19 -9.54 -2.21
N ILE A 2 10.34 -8.66 -1.70
CA ILE A 2 10.53 -7.86 -0.47
C ILE A 2 9.31 -8.14 0.41
N GLU A 3 9.52 -8.74 1.57
CA GLU A 3 8.44 -9.08 2.50
C GLU A 3 8.89 -9.08 3.95
N HIS A 4 7.93 -8.88 4.86
CA HIS A 4 8.11 -8.87 6.32
C HIS A 4 9.14 -7.86 6.82
N LEU A 5 9.22 -6.71 6.15
CA LEU A 5 9.99 -5.59 6.65
C LEU A 5 9.14 -4.66 7.51
N GLU A 6 9.78 -4.14 8.54
CA GLU A 6 9.26 -3.12 9.44
C GLU A 6 10.10 -1.85 9.22
N LEU A 7 9.50 -0.85 8.57
CA LEU A 7 10.19 0.36 8.11
C LEU A 7 9.55 1.58 8.75
N TRP A 8 10.18 2.07 9.81
CA TRP A 8 9.63 3.10 10.69
C TRP A 8 10.46 4.38 10.64
N THR A 9 9.82 5.54 10.60
CA THR A 9 10.45 6.85 10.82
C THR A 9 11.64 7.17 9.90
N ASN A 10 11.69 6.57 8.71
CA ASN A 10 12.71 6.88 7.71
C ASN A 10 12.38 8.21 7.04
N ALA A 11 13.40 8.95 6.63
CA ALA A 11 13.22 10.24 5.98
C ALA A 11 14.11 10.37 4.74
N ALA A 12 13.51 10.82 3.63
CA ALA A 12 14.20 11.17 2.41
C ALA A 12 13.79 12.57 1.95
N GLY A 13 14.76 13.38 1.50
CA GLY A 13 14.48 14.70 0.93
C GLY A 13 13.79 14.67 -0.44
N GLY A 14 13.74 13.51 -1.09
CA GLY A 14 13.09 13.27 -2.39
C GLY A 14 11.84 12.42 -2.24
N ALA A 15 11.72 11.38 -3.06
CA ALA A 15 10.61 10.44 -3.04
C ALA A 15 10.98 9.11 -2.35
N GLY A 16 9.98 8.42 -1.80
CA GLY A 16 10.16 7.12 -1.13
C GLY A 16 10.84 7.28 0.23
N GLY A 17 10.12 7.78 1.22
CA GLY A 17 10.70 8.10 2.54
C GLY A 17 11.36 6.89 3.20
N ALA A 18 10.76 5.70 3.07
CA ALA A 18 11.43 4.43 3.39
C ALA A 18 12.06 3.76 2.17
N VAL A 19 11.29 3.62 1.09
CA VAL A 19 11.72 2.86 -0.09
C VAL A 19 11.37 3.62 -1.37
N ALA A 20 12.35 3.75 -2.25
CA ALA A 20 12.17 4.19 -3.63
C ALA A 20 12.61 3.08 -4.58
N ILE A 21 11.73 2.70 -5.51
CA ILE A 21 11.99 1.72 -6.57
C ILE A 21 11.92 2.48 -7.90
N SER A 22 12.95 2.34 -8.74
CA SER A 22 12.98 2.99 -10.07
C SER A 22 13.30 1.97 -11.16
N ASP A 23 12.63 2.11 -12.31
CA ASP A 23 12.93 1.39 -13.55
C ASP A 23 12.95 -0.15 -13.41
N LEU A 24 12.00 -0.69 -12.66
CA LEU A 24 11.86 -2.13 -12.44
C LEU A 24 10.91 -2.76 -13.46
N ALA A 25 11.43 -3.30 -14.55
CA ALA A 25 10.61 -3.89 -15.63
C ALA A 25 10.45 -5.43 -15.56
N ASP A 26 10.73 -6.05 -14.40
CA ASP A 26 10.66 -7.51 -14.23
C ASP A 26 9.28 -7.97 -13.75
N GLU A 27 8.48 -8.49 -14.69
CA GLU A 27 7.14 -9.06 -14.48
C GLU A 27 7.22 -10.32 -13.60
N GLY A 28 7.22 -10.12 -12.28
CA GLY A 28 7.54 -11.16 -11.31
C GLY A 28 8.01 -10.61 -9.97
N SER A 29 8.43 -9.34 -9.96
CA SER A 29 8.78 -8.65 -8.72
C SER A 29 7.57 -8.46 -7.83
N VAL A 30 7.74 -8.75 -6.54
CA VAL A 30 6.70 -8.65 -5.51
C VAL A 30 7.25 -7.92 -4.28
N LEU A 31 6.46 -6.97 -3.77
CA LEU A 31 6.62 -6.31 -2.48
C LEU A 31 5.33 -6.51 -1.68
N ARG A 32 5.42 -7.27 -0.59
CA ARG A 32 4.21 -7.65 0.16
C ARG A 32 4.42 -7.82 1.65
N ASN A 33 3.36 -7.74 2.44
CA ASN A 33 3.40 -8.05 3.86
C ASN A 33 4.52 -7.26 4.57
N ASN A 34 4.63 -5.96 4.27
CA ASN A 34 5.55 -5.04 4.95
C ASN A 34 4.75 -3.95 5.69
N GLN A 35 5.38 -3.37 6.70
CA GLN A 35 4.90 -2.20 7.41
C GLN A 35 5.78 -0.99 7.05
N PHE A 36 5.13 0.07 6.59
CA PHE A 36 5.71 1.38 6.36
C PHE A 36 4.99 2.37 7.27
N VAL A 37 5.64 2.76 8.36
CA VAL A 37 5.03 3.57 9.41
C VAL A 37 5.80 4.87 9.62
N ASP A 38 5.08 6.00 9.58
CA ASP A 38 5.60 7.34 9.89
C ASP A 38 6.85 7.74 9.12
N ASN A 39 6.97 7.29 7.87
CA ASN A 39 8.08 7.67 7.02
C ASN A 39 7.78 9.00 6.32
N LEU A 40 8.83 9.76 6.01
CA LEU A 40 8.75 11.11 5.46
C LEU A 40 9.46 11.21 4.11
N ALA A 41 8.74 11.68 3.10
CA ALA A 41 9.30 12.07 1.80
C ALA A 41 9.11 13.58 1.56
N GLY A 42 10.17 14.26 1.13
CA GLY A 42 10.11 15.68 0.75
C GLY A 42 9.26 15.96 -0.49
N ASP A 43 9.04 14.98 -1.36
CA ASP A 43 8.26 15.11 -2.60
C ASP A 43 7.08 14.13 -2.66
N ARG A 44 7.29 12.83 -2.92
CA ARG A 44 6.18 11.86 -3.14
C ARG A 44 6.46 10.50 -2.56
N GLY A 45 5.43 9.74 -2.20
CA GLY A 45 5.61 8.39 -1.66
C GLY A 45 6.26 8.44 -0.29
N GLY A 46 5.53 8.93 0.73
CA GLY A 46 6.04 9.04 2.10
C GLY A 46 6.57 7.72 2.63
N GLY A 47 5.79 6.65 2.47
CA GLY A 47 6.24 5.28 2.72
C GLY A 47 7.05 4.74 1.55
N LEU A 48 6.37 4.58 0.40
CA LEU A 48 6.91 3.91 -0.78
C LEU A 48 6.68 4.75 -2.05
N ALA A 49 7.70 4.85 -2.90
CA ALA A 49 7.59 5.41 -4.24
C ALA A 49 8.06 4.41 -5.31
N VAL A 50 7.28 4.26 -6.37
CA VAL A 50 7.66 3.55 -7.60
C VAL A 50 7.76 4.57 -8.73
N LEU A 51 8.93 4.67 -9.36
CA LEU A 51 9.30 5.77 -10.25
C LEU A 51 9.98 5.25 -11.52
N GLY A 52 10.29 6.18 -12.42
CA GLY A 52 11.12 5.93 -13.60
C GLY A 52 10.31 5.88 -14.88
N SER A 53 10.94 5.36 -15.93
CA SER A 53 10.32 5.26 -17.26
C SER A 53 9.36 4.09 -17.34
N ARG A 54 9.70 2.96 -16.68
CA ARG A 54 8.86 1.75 -16.68
C ARG A 54 8.87 1.03 -15.34
N SER A 55 7.71 0.53 -14.91
CA SER A 55 7.59 -0.37 -13.76
C SER A 55 6.63 -1.53 -14.00
N ALA A 56 6.99 -2.71 -13.52
CA ALA A 56 6.16 -3.91 -13.43
C ALA A 56 6.42 -4.57 -12.06
N LEU A 57 5.65 -4.14 -11.06
CA LEU A 57 5.78 -4.58 -9.66
C LEU A 57 4.43 -4.90 -9.06
N VAL A 58 4.31 -6.02 -8.36
CA VAL A 58 3.12 -6.31 -7.56
C VAL A 58 3.36 -5.89 -6.11
N ILE A 59 2.58 -4.92 -5.65
CA ILE A 59 2.60 -4.33 -4.31
C ILE A 59 1.32 -4.75 -3.62
N HIS A 60 1.38 -5.65 -2.65
CA HIS A 60 0.16 -6.13 -2.02
C HIS A 60 0.25 -6.44 -0.55
N ASN A 61 -0.87 -6.35 0.17
CA ASN A 61 -0.92 -6.70 1.58
C ASN A 61 0.13 -5.96 2.42
N ASN A 62 0.34 -4.67 2.16
CA ASN A 62 1.22 -3.83 2.98
C ASN A 62 0.40 -2.85 3.81
N ASP A 63 0.94 -2.49 4.96
CA ASP A 63 0.42 -1.42 5.80
C ASP A 63 1.26 -0.17 5.59
N LEU A 64 0.62 0.91 5.14
CA LEU A 64 1.21 2.20 4.81
C LEU A 64 0.53 3.24 5.72
N LEU A 65 1.03 3.37 6.94
CA LEU A 65 0.36 4.08 8.03
C LEU A 65 1.13 5.34 8.42
N GLY A 66 0.44 6.47 8.58
CA GLY A 66 1.03 7.69 9.16
C GLY A 66 2.16 8.33 8.34
N ASN A 67 2.40 7.88 7.11
CA ASN A 67 3.51 8.39 6.29
C ASN A 67 3.18 9.77 5.73
N SER A 68 4.19 10.62 5.56
CA SER A 68 4.05 12.00 5.09
C SER A 68 4.79 12.22 3.77
N ALA A 69 4.15 12.94 2.85
CA ALA A 69 4.76 13.37 1.60
C ALA A 69 4.50 14.86 1.35
N GLY A 70 5.49 15.60 0.85
CA GLY A 70 5.32 17.01 0.48
C GLY A 70 4.33 17.26 -0.68
N GLY A 71 4.05 16.23 -1.47
CA GLY A 71 3.15 16.22 -2.62
C GLY A 71 2.07 15.15 -2.47
N SER A 72 2.11 14.11 -3.32
CA SER A 72 1.07 13.07 -3.39
C SER A 72 1.56 11.71 -2.92
N GLY A 73 0.61 10.86 -2.52
CA GLY A 73 0.87 9.49 -2.07
C GLY A 73 1.69 9.46 -0.78
N GLY A 74 1.09 9.91 0.32
CA GLY A 74 1.70 9.81 1.65
C GLY A 74 2.05 8.37 1.96
N GLY A 75 1.14 7.41 1.74
CA GLY A 75 1.45 5.99 1.83
C GLY A 75 2.28 5.50 0.64
N LEU A 76 1.68 5.52 -0.55
CA LEU A 76 2.25 4.98 -1.78
C LEU A 76 2.09 5.94 -2.96
N TYR A 77 3.17 6.16 -3.71
CA TYR A 77 3.15 6.86 -4.98
C TYR A 77 3.60 5.97 -6.15
N LEU A 78 2.73 5.83 -7.16
CA LEU A 78 2.99 5.12 -8.43
C LEU A 78 3.23 6.14 -9.55
N GLY A 79 4.50 6.51 -9.72
CA GLY A 79 4.96 7.60 -10.58
C GLY A 79 5.71 7.19 -11.84
N ALA A 80 5.77 5.90 -12.18
CA ALA A 80 6.39 5.47 -13.42
C ALA A 80 5.54 5.91 -14.63
N ALA A 81 6.20 6.28 -15.73
CA ALA A 81 5.51 6.73 -16.94
C ALA A 81 4.78 5.59 -17.68
N ASP A 82 5.36 4.39 -17.66
CA ASP A 82 4.77 3.13 -18.13
C ASP A 82 4.75 2.15 -16.96
N ALA A 83 3.62 2.09 -16.27
CA ALA A 83 3.37 1.21 -15.14
C ALA A 83 2.49 0.01 -15.55
N ASP A 84 2.45 -0.34 -16.84
CA ASP A 84 1.76 -1.54 -17.33
C ASP A 84 2.36 -2.78 -16.65
N GLY A 85 1.55 -3.45 -15.84
CA GLY A 85 2.00 -4.58 -15.01
C GLY A 85 2.40 -4.21 -13.58
N THR A 86 2.22 -2.96 -13.18
CA THR A 86 2.27 -2.55 -11.77
C THR A 86 0.90 -2.67 -11.13
N TRP A 87 0.83 -3.36 -9.99
CA TRP A 87 -0.42 -3.62 -9.27
C TRP A 87 -0.24 -3.18 -7.81
N ALA A 88 -1.12 -2.31 -7.31
CA ALA A 88 -1.19 -1.97 -5.90
C ALA A 88 -2.50 -2.52 -5.33
N TRP A 89 -2.46 -3.71 -4.74
CA TRP A 89 -3.64 -4.48 -4.36
C TRP A 89 -3.70 -4.82 -2.88
N SER A 90 -4.87 -4.70 -2.25
CA SER A 90 -5.06 -5.17 -0.87
C SER A 90 -4.14 -4.53 0.17
N ASN A 91 -3.72 -3.28 -0.04
CA ASN A 91 -2.93 -2.52 0.92
C ASN A 91 -3.82 -1.67 1.82
N LEU A 92 -3.33 -1.36 3.03
CA LEU A 92 -3.93 -0.39 3.94
C LEU A 92 -3.12 0.92 3.86
N ALA A 93 -3.72 1.99 3.38
CA ALA A 93 -3.09 3.31 3.24
C ALA A 93 -3.83 4.34 4.08
N CYS A 94 -3.53 4.37 5.38
CA CYS A 94 -4.33 5.06 6.38
C CYS A 94 -3.52 6.09 7.18
N TRP A 95 -4.19 7.15 7.63
CA TRP A 95 -3.62 8.24 8.44
C TRP A 95 -2.39 8.93 7.84
N ASN A 96 -2.18 8.81 6.53
CA ASN A 96 -1.05 9.44 5.87
C ASN A 96 -1.24 10.95 5.77
N ASP A 97 -0.15 11.70 5.90
CA ASP A 97 -0.13 13.14 5.70
C ASP A 97 0.12 13.49 4.22
N ALA A 98 -0.86 13.13 3.39
CA ALA A 98 -1.10 13.46 1.98
C ALA A 98 -2.27 12.54 1.53
N ASP A 99 -2.27 12.10 0.27
CA ASP A 99 -3.18 11.05 -0.19
C ASP A 99 -2.74 9.67 0.34
N GLY A 100 -3.66 8.71 0.46
CA GLY A 100 -3.29 7.35 0.84
C GLY A 100 -2.41 6.68 -0.22
N ILE A 101 -2.98 6.48 -1.42
CA ILE A 101 -2.28 5.98 -2.61
C ILE A 101 -2.52 6.95 -3.74
N ALA A 102 -1.48 7.32 -4.47
CA ALA A 102 -1.58 8.14 -5.67
C ALA A 102 -0.91 7.45 -6.86
N ALA A 103 -1.49 7.60 -8.05
CA ALA A 103 -0.94 7.06 -9.30
C ALA A 103 -1.01 8.10 -10.42
N VAL A 104 0.02 8.12 -11.27
CA VAL A 104 0.03 8.98 -12.46
C VAL A 104 -1.07 8.53 -13.43
N GLU A 105 -1.96 9.47 -13.77
CA GLU A 105 -3.00 9.25 -14.77
C GLU A 105 -2.41 8.89 -16.14
N GLY A 106 -2.89 7.79 -16.73
CA GLY A 106 -2.39 7.27 -17.98
C GLY A 106 -1.09 6.47 -17.85
N GLY A 107 -0.59 6.27 -16.62
CA GLY A 107 0.57 5.44 -16.34
C GLY A 107 0.27 3.95 -16.45
N GLY A 108 -1.00 3.50 -16.35
CA GLY A 108 -1.36 2.09 -16.56
C GLY A 108 -1.21 1.18 -15.33
N ALA A 109 -0.88 1.75 -14.16
CA ALA A 109 -0.89 1.01 -12.89
C ALA A 109 -2.31 0.55 -12.54
N ASN A 110 -2.47 -0.60 -11.88
CA ASN A 110 -3.76 -1.09 -11.40
C ASN A 110 -3.87 -0.99 -9.88
N VAL A 111 -4.76 -0.12 -9.39
CA VAL A 111 -4.99 0.15 -7.97
C VAL A 111 -6.37 -0.36 -7.58
N ALA A 112 -6.42 -1.49 -6.86
CA ALA A 112 -7.69 -2.13 -6.51
C ALA A 112 -7.65 -2.78 -5.12
N TRP A 113 -8.82 -3.00 -4.52
CA TRP A 113 -8.93 -3.70 -3.23
C TRP A 113 -8.18 -3.06 -2.06
N ASN A 114 -7.70 -1.83 -2.19
CA ASN A 114 -7.00 -1.15 -1.11
C ASN A 114 -8.00 -0.51 -0.16
N MET A 115 -7.62 -0.31 1.09
CA MET A 115 -8.39 0.49 2.03
C MET A 115 -7.59 1.72 2.41
N GLY A 116 -8.20 2.90 2.28
CA GLY A 116 -7.56 4.15 2.63
C GLY A 116 -8.46 4.95 3.57
N TYR A 117 -7.94 5.26 4.75
CA TYR A 117 -8.74 5.84 5.82
C TYR A 117 -8.03 7.03 6.46
N ASN A 118 -8.78 8.12 6.69
CA ASN A 118 -8.34 9.27 7.48
C ASN A 118 -6.99 9.89 7.06
N ASN A 119 -6.68 9.90 5.76
CA ASN A 119 -5.52 10.61 5.24
C ASN A 119 -5.79 12.13 5.21
N THR A 120 -4.78 12.98 5.47
CA THR A 120 -4.99 14.41 5.74
C THR A 120 -5.47 15.21 4.53
N SER A 121 -5.16 14.78 3.30
CA SER A 121 -5.70 15.40 2.09
C SER A 121 -7.21 15.19 1.92
N GLY A 122 -7.79 14.24 2.67
CA GLY A 122 -9.15 13.76 2.48
C GLY A 122 -9.31 12.81 1.28
N ILE A 123 -8.22 12.52 0.55
CA ILE A 123 -8.22 11.66 -0.62
C ILE A 123 -7.55 10.34 -0.25
N ALA A 124 -8.32 9.24 -0.29
CA ALA A 124 -7.76 7.91 -0.07
C ALA A 124 -6.97 7.40 -1.28
N PHE A 125 -7.48 7.66 -2.48
CA PHE A 125 -6.92 7.20 -3.74
C PHE A 125 -6.94 8.35 -4.76
N ASP A 126 -5.79 8.96 -5.02
CA ASP A 126 -5.62 9.95 -6.09
C ASP A 126 -5.15 9.22 -7.36
N VAL A 127 -6.10 8.59 -8.05
CA VAL A 127 -5.85 7.73 -9.21
C VAL A 127 -6.78 8.09 -10.36
N GLY A 128 -6.29 7.97 -11.59
CA GLY A 128 -7.12 8.14 -12.78
C GLY A 128 -8.14 7.00 -12.93
N PRO A 129 -9.19 7.20 -13.74
CA PRO A 129 -10.24 6.20 -13.94
C PRO A 129 -9.76 4.92 -14.63
N LEU A 130 -8.61 4.96 -15.31
CA LEU A 130 -7.99 3.79 -15.91
C LEU A 130 -7.15 3.01 -14.90
N GLU A 131 -6.61 3.71 -13.90
CA GLU A 131 -5.80 3.14 -12.83
C GLU A 131 -6.66 2.55 -11.69
N ASP A 132 -7.90 3.01 -11.51
CA ASP A 132 -8.84 2.44 -10.54
C ASP A 132 -9.35 1.06 -11.00
N GLY A 133 -8.74 0.00 -10.47
CA GLY A 133 -9.18 -1.38 -10.69
C GLY A 133 -10.42 -1.77 -9.86
N GLY A 134 -10.94 -0.85 -9.04
CA GLY A 134 -12.16 -0.99 -8.27
C GLY A 134 -12.00 -1.69 -6.93
N ASN A 135 -13.10 -1.79 -6.19
CA ASN A 135 -13.18 -2.43 -4.86
C ASN A 135 -12.27 -1.81 -3.78
N ASN A 136 -11.76 -0.60 -4.05
CA ASN A 136 -11.12 0.23 -3.04
C ASN A 136 -12.17 0.66 -1.99
N ASP A 137 -11.79 0.71 -0.73
CA ASP A 137 -12.67 1.02 0.41
C ASP A 137 -12.08 2.17 1.23
N THR A 138 -12.92 2.88 1.97
CA THR A 138 -12.55 4.00 2.85
C THR A 138 -13.06 3.82 4.28
N ALA A 139 -13.52 2.61 4.63
CA ALA A 139 -13.84 2.26 6.01
C ALA A 139 -12.58 2.29 6.91
N ASP A 140 -12.80 2.52 8.20
CA ASP A 140 -11.76 2.41 9.23
C ASP A 140 -11.26 0.96 9.33
N PRO A 141 -9.95 0.69 9.18
CA PRO A 141 -9.40 -0.66 9.29
C PRO A 141 -9.49 -1.25 10.70
N ARG A 142 -9.76 -0.46 11.75
CA ARG A 142 -9.92 -0.93 13.14
C ARG A 142 -8.77 -1.83 13.61
N PHE A 143 -7.58 -1.26 13.70
CA PHE A 143 -6.45 -1.90 14.39
C PHE A 143 -6.74 -2.06 15.89
N GLN A 144 -6.04 -3.00 16.56
CA GLN A 144 -6.16 -3.18 18.01
C GLN A 144 -5.69 -1.94 18.75
N ASP A 145 -4.52 -1.42 18.36
CA ASP A 145 -3.95 -0.20 18.93
C ASP A 145 -3.11 0.55 17.87
N TYR A 146 -3.61 1.70 17.43
CA TYR A 146 -2.88 2.62 16.57
C TYR A 146 -3.17 4.06 16.99
N ASP A 147 -2.13 4.77 17.42
CA ASP A 147 -2.19 6.19 17.72
C ASP A 147 -1.25 6.99 16.79
N PRO A 148 -1.78 7.70 15.77
CA PRO A 148 -0.95 8.51 14.89
C PRO A 148 -0.25 9.69 15.59
N ALA A 149 -0.53 9.94 16.88
CA ALA A 149 0.08 10.99 17.69
C ALA A 149 1.10 10.48 18.72
N ASP A 150 1.30 9.17 18.87
CA ASP A 150 2.25 8.56 19.83
C ASP A 150 3.48 7.93 19.14
N ASP A 151 4.49 7.52 19.93
CA ASP A 151 5.68 6.82 19.43
C ASP A 151 5.27 5.47 18.84
N PRO A 152 5.53 5.23 17.54
CA PRO A 152 4.86 4.15 16.84
C PRO A 152 5.36 2.74 17.26
N VAL A 153 6.45 2.65 18.03
CA VAL A 153 7.07 1.38 18.49
C VAL A 153 6.21 0.50 19.40
N ASP A 154 5.09 0.97 19.94
CA ASP A 154 4.19 0.18 20.80
C ASP A 154 2.81 -0.13 20.17
N HIS A 155 2.59 0.28 18.91
CA HIS A 155 1.34 0.01 18.21
C HIS A 155 1.11 -1.49 17.95
N ASP A 156 -0.09 -1.96 18.30
CA ASP A 156 -0.61 -3.25 17.88
C ASP A 156 -1.39 -3.09 16.57
N LEU A 157 -0.65 -3.22 15.47
CA LEU A 157 -1.17 -3.16 14.11
C LEU A 157 -1.89 -4.44 13.66
N SER A 158 -2.25 -5.34 14.57
CA SER A 158 -3.17 -6.43 14.23
C SER A 158 -4.60 -5.91 14.05
N LEU A 159 -5.34 -6.50 13.12
CA LEU A 159 -6.73 -6.14 12.90
C LEU A 159 -7.61 -6.65 14.04
N ARG A 160 -8.56 -5.82 14.48
CA ARG A 160 -9.62 -6.29 15.37
C ARG A 160 -10.53 -7.28 14.66
N ALA A 161 -11.09 -8.21 15.42
CA ALA A 161 -12.01 -9.23 14.88
C ALA A 161 -13.26 -8.65 14.19
N ASP A 162 -13.61 -7.39 14.43
CA ASP A 162 -14.72 -6.68 13.78
C ASP A 162 -14.28 -5.71 12.67
N SER A 163 -13.02 -5.81 12.24
CA SER A 163 -12.44 -4.98 11.19
C SER A 163 -13.12 -5.23 9.83
N PRO A 164 -13.42 -4.17 9.05
CA PRO A 164 -13.86 -4.32 7.66
C PRO A 164 -12.72 -4.71 6.71
N ALA A 165 -11.46 -4.69 7.17
CA ALA A 165 -10.33 -5.16 6.39
C ALA A 165 -10.22 -6.69 6.38
N ILE A 166 -10.92 -7.38 7.30
CA ILE A 166 -10.97 -8.85 7.34
C ILE A 166 -11.85 -9.39 6.20
N ASP A 167 -11.40 -10.44 5.52
CA ASP A 167 -12.13 -11.16 4.45
C ASP A 167 -12.59 -10.28 3.27
N SER A 168 -11.96 -9.11 3.07
CA SER A 168 -12.46 -8.07 2.17
C SER A 168 -11.58 -7.78 0.96
N GLY A 169 -10.42 -8.42 0.84
CA GLY A 169 -9.50 -8.35 -0.30
C GLY A 169 -9.90 -9.24 -1.49
N PRO A 170 -9.05 -9.37 -2.52
CA PRO A 170 -9.31 -10.24 -3.66
C PRO A 170 -9.40 -11.72 -3.26
N SER A 171 -10.19 -12.51 -3.99
CA SER A 171 -10.20 -13.98 -3.84
C SER A 171 -9.58 -14.72 -5.04
N LEU A 172 -9.63 -14.09 -6.23
CA LEU A 172 -9.10 -14.57 -7.51
C LEU A 172 -8.80 -13.36 -8.42
N GLY A 173 -8.01 -13.58 -9.47
CA GLY A 173 -7.68 -12.57 -10.48
C GLY A 173 -6.48 -11.69 -10.11
N GLY A 174 -6.32 -10.59 -10.85
CA GLY A 174 -5.20 -9.66 -10.68
C GLY A 174 -3.94 -10.07 -11.47
N PRO A 175 -2.73 -9.80 -10.94
CA PRO A 175 -1.49 -10.14 -11.62
C PRO A 175 -1.34 -11.65 -11.79
N SER A 176 -0.86 -12.08 -12.96
CA SER A 176 -0.67 -13.50 -13.30
C SER A 176 0.31 -14.23 -12.38
N THR A 177 1.15 -13.48 -11.66
CA THR A 177 2.14 -13.98 -10.70
C THR A 177 1.51 -14.41 -9.38
N ILE A 178 0.25 -14.04 -9.10
CA ILE A 178 -0.49 -14.44 -7.89
C ILE A 178 -1.69 -15.28 -8.30
N SER A 179 -1.62 -16.59 -8.04
CA SER A 179 -2.65 -17.56 -8.40
C SER A 179 -3.68 -17.82 -7.29
N ASN A 180 -3.37 -17.43 -6.06
CA ASN A 180 -4.23 -17.57 -4.91
C ASN A 180 -4.03 -16.37 -3.99
N TRP A 181 -5.12 -15.77 -3.51
CA TRP A 181 -5.09 -14.64 -2.59
C TRP A 181 -5.55 -15.00 -1.18
N ARG A 182 -5.98 -16.24 -0.94
CA ARG A 182 -6.52 -16.66 0.36
C ARG A 182 -5.47 -16.59 1.47
N ASP A 183 -5.96 -16.28 2.65
CA ASP A 183 -5.19 -16.30 3.88
C ASP A 183 -4.78 -17.74 4.25
N PRO A 184 -3.80 -17.92 5.16
CA PRO A 184 -3.33 -19.23 5.59
C PRO A 184 -4.43 -20.15 6.17
N ASP A 185 -5.50 -19.57 6.73
CA ASP A 185 -6.65 -20.32 7.27
C ASP A 185 -7.68 -20.73 6.19
N GLY A 186 -7.46 -20.28 4.94
CA GLY A 186 -8.31 -20.56 3.78
C GLY A 186 -9.48 -19.60 3.62
N SER A 187 -9.61 -18.59 4.46
CA SER A 187 -10.57 -17.49 4.31
C SER A 187 -10.27 -16.66 3.04
N ARG A 188 -11.01 -15.58 2.83
CA ARG A 188 -10.71 -14.62 1.77
C ARG A 188 -9.65 -13.64 2.27
N ASN A 189 -8.81 -13.14 1.38
CA ASN A 189 -7.72 -12.23 1.73
C ASN A 189 -8.16 -11.12 2.69
N ASP A 190 -7.54 -11.05 3.85
CA ASP A 190 -7.50 -9.82 4.65
C ASP A 190 -6.74 -8.73 3.88
N ARG A 191 -7.07 -7.46 4.11
CA ARG A 191 -6.28 -6.34 3.56
C ARG A 191 -5.15 -6.00 4.53
N GLY A 192 -4.01 -5.57 3.99
CA GLY A 192 -2.85 -5.22 4.79
C GLY A 192 -1.98 -6.42 5.14
N LEU A 193 -1.06 -6.19 6.09
CA LEU A 193 0.04 -7.09 6.46
C LEU A 193 -0.41 -8.52 6.77
N THR A 194 -1.55 -8.66 7.46
CA THR A 194 -2.01 -9.96 7.98
C THR A 194 -2.69 -10.82 6.94
N GLY A 195 -2.92 -10.28 5.73
CA GLY A 195 -3.61 -10.98 4.66
C GLY A 195 -2.69 -11.59 3.61
N GLY A 196 -3.18 -12.67 3.03
CA GLY A 196 -2.80 -13.15 1.72
C GLY A 196 -1.59 -14.06 1.71
N PRO A 197 -1.05 -14.34 0.52
CA PRO A 197 0.06 -15.27 0.36
C PRO A 197 1.30 -14.75 1.07
N GLY A 198 1.79 -15.54 2.02
CA GLY A 198 2.99 -15.19 2.78
C GLY A 198 2.70 -14.54 4.13
N ALA A 199 1.44 -14.19 4.44
CA ALA A 199 1.07 -13.69 5.75
C ALA A 199 1.51 -14.66 6.87
N SER A 200 2.14 -14.10 7.90
CA SER A 200 2.35 -14.77 9.17
C SER A 200 1.23 -14.38 10.13
N PRO A 201 0.62 -15.34 10.86
CA PRO A 201 -0.32 -15.04 11.93
C PRO A 201 0.35 -14.30 13.09
#